data_AF-K0R5U0-F1
#
_entry.id   AF-K0R5U0-F1
#
_cell.length_a   1.000
_cell.length_b   1.000
_cell.length_c   1.000
_cell.angle_alpha   90.00
_cell.angle_beta   90.00
_cell.angle_gamma   90.00
#
_symmetry.space_group_name_H-M   'P 1'
#
loop_
_entity.id
_entity.type
_entity.pdbx_description
1 polymer ?
#
loop_
_entity_poly.entity_id
_entity_poly.type
_entity_poly.pdbx_seq_one_letter_code
_entity_poly.pdbx_strand_id
1 'polypeptide(L)'
;MSCVPVMDDGDEVCANCGKQGSDSVALKNCTACLLVKYCGVDCQRAHRKQHKKTCKQRVAELKDEQLYSQGLERPEGDFCPICTLPIPLPMGKHSVLNVCCMERICHGCNIAAQNRGMHDCPFCRSTYPGNDADEPAMIQARVEKKDPAAIHYLGELYYYGGLGLQKDIRRAVELWTEAAELGSIEALFDLGNAYRKGYGVKRDMAKAVEFWTKAAMQGHAESSEALPDLRENRGDKESLETIKNLFMGGIATKEQFAEALKGYQDAVEEMKSQQRDEAMKFGHLLGKK
;
A
#
# COMPACT_ATOMS: atom_id res chain seq x y z
N MET A 1 6.96 -35.66 9.85
CA MET A 1 7.21 -35.11 11.20
C MET A 1 7.05 -33.60 11.13
N SER A 2 5.94 -33.08 11.67
CA SER A 2 5.63 -31.64 11.70
C SER A 2 6.33 -30.97 12.88
N CYS A 3 6.63 -29.67 12.75
CA CYS A 3 6.97 -28.82 13.89
C CYS A 3 5.66 -28.39 14.53
N VAL A 4 5.12 -29.22 15.43
CA VAL A 4 3.91 -28.85 16.17
C VAL A 4 4.35 -27.97 17.35
N PRO A 5 3.68 -26.84 17.61
CA PRO A 5 3.90 -26.09 18.85
C PRO A 5 3.67 -27.03 20.04
N VAL A 6 4.58 -27.01 21.01
CA VAL A 6 4.32 -27.63 22.31
C VAL A 6 3.21 -26.79 22.94
N MET A 7 2.05 -27.39 23.19
CA MET A 7 0.95 -26.69 23.85
C MET A 7 1.43 -26.17 25.20
N ASP A 8 0.97 -24.97 25.54
CA ASP A 8 1.35 -24.18 26.72
C ASP A 8 0.94 -24.90 28.02
N ASP A 9 1.72 -25.92 28.39
CA ASP A 9 1.62 -26.64 29.65
C ASP A 9 2.76 -26.19 30.57
N GLY A 10 2.90 -24.88 30.84
CA GLY A 10 3.64 -24.30 31.98
C GLY A 10 5.15 -24.54 32.10
N ASP A 11 5.72 -25.51 31.40
CA ASP A 11 7.10 -25.95 31.46
C ASP A 11 7.78 -25.65 30.11
N GLU A 12 8.41 -24.48 30.01
CA GLU A 12 9.23 -24.19 28.84
C GLU A 12 10.41 -25.18 28.81
N VAL A 13 10.40 -26.11 27.85
CA VAL A 13 11.49 -27.10 27.68
C VAL A 13 12.18 -26.92 26.33
N CYS A 14 13.49 -27.17 26.32
CA CYS A 14 14.28 -27.19 25.11
C CYS A 14 13.80 -28.33 24.19
N ALA A 15 13.28 -27.99 23.01
CA ALA A 15 12.69 -28.94 22.07
C ALA A 15 13.69 -29.94 21.44
N ASN A 16 14.98 -29.87 21.77
CA ASN A 16 16.00 -30.83 21.31
C ASN A 16 16.55 -31.70 22.44
N CYS A 17 16.83 -31.14 23.62
CA CYS A 17 17.45 -31.88 24.72
C CYS A 17 16.58 -32.04 25.97
N GLY A 18 15.35 -31.53 25.95
CA GLY A 18 14.39 -31.65 27.05
C GLY A 18 14.72 -30.83 28.29
N LYS A 19 15.78 -30.01 28.29
CA LYS A 19 16.13 -29.15 29.43
C LYS A 19 15.02 -28.15 29.73
N GLN A 20 14.51 -28.16 30.95
CA GLN A 20 13.60 -27.14 31.47
C GLN A 20 14.30 -25.77 31.52
N GLY A 21 13.54 -24.73 31.20
CA GLY A 21 13.91 -23.35 31.44
C GLY A 21 13.96 -23.10 32.94
N SER A 22 14.95 -22.31 33.35
CA SER A 22 15.15 -21.88 34.73
C SER A 22 15.78 -20.49 34.71
N ASP A 23 15.90 -19.85 35.88
CA ASP A 23 16.63 -18.58 36.02
C ASP A 23 18.08 -18.67 35.51
N SER A 24 18.64 -19.88 35.45
CA SER A 24 19.98 -20.17 34.93
C SER A 24 20.02 -20.65 33.46
N VAL A 25 18.88 -21.01 32.87
CA VAL A 25 18.78 -21.52 31.50
C VAL A 25 17.66 -20.81 30.74
N ALA A 26 18.01 -19.72 30.06
CA ALA A 26 17.09 -18.99 29.20
C ALA A 26 16.84 -19.76 27.89
N LEU A 27 15.58 -20.11 27.64
CA LEU A 27 15.17 -20.70 26.38
C LEU A 27 14.83 -19.62 25.35
N LYS A 28 15.29 -19.79 24.11
CA LYS A 28 15.05 -18.84 23.01
C LYS A 28 14.25 -19.49 21.90
N ASN A 29 13.32 -18.74 21.33
CA ASN A 29 12.56 -19.19 20.16
C ASN A 29 13.50 -19.53 19.00
N CYS A 30 13.10 -20.54 18.23
CA CYS A 30 13.74 -20.83 16.96
C CYS A 30 13.63 -19.61 16.04
N THR A 31 14.74 -18.97 15.72
CA THR A 31 14.83 -17.83 14.79
C THR A 31 14.37 -18.11 13.35
N ALA A 32 13.85 -19.30 13.04
CA ALA A 32 13.29 -19.64 11.74
C ALA A 32 11.78 -19.85 11.84
N CYS A 33 11.32 -20.80 12.66
CA CYS A 33 9.89 -21.11 12.74
C CYS A 33 9.15 -20.40 13.88
N LEU A 34 9.85 -19.89 14.90
CA LEU A 34 9.30 -19.31 16.13
C LEU A 34 8.34 -20.23 16.95
N LEU A 35 8.13 -21.48 16.53
CA LEU A 35 7.19 -22.42 17.17
C LEU A 35 7.75 -23.17 18.39
N VAL A 36 9.07 -23.21 18.56
CA VAL A 36 9.76 -24.06 19.53
C VAL A 36 10.96 -23.35 20.13
N LYS A 37 11.28 -23.67 21.39
CA LYS A 37 12.34 -23.00 22.16
C LYS A 37 13.57 -23.90 22.37
N TYR A 38 14.74 -23.26 22.51
CA TYR A 38 16.03 -23.94 22.67
C TYR A 38 16.92 -23.27 23.72
N CYS A 39 17.64 -24.08 24.49
CA CYS A 39 18.60 -23.62 25.51
C CYS A 39 19.94 -23.12 24.94
N GLY A 40 20.14 -23.23 23.63
CA GLY A 40 21.42 -22.86 23.01
C GLY A 40 21.46 -23.08 21.51
N VAL A 41 22.48 -22.49 20.88
CA VAL A 41 22.68 -22.49 19.42
C VAL A 41 22.85 -23.89 18.83
N ASP A 42 23.47 -24.82 19.57
CA ASP A 42 23.68 -26.19 19.09
C ASP A 42 22.38 -26.99 19.03
N CYS A 43 21.55 -26.85 20.05
CA CYS A 43 20.22 -27.46 20.09
C CYS A 43 19.33 -26.91 18.97
N GLN A 44 19.39 -25.59 18.72
CA GLN A 44 18.67 -24.96 17.62
C GLN A 44 19.20 -25.40 16.24
N ARG A 45 20.52 -25.60 16.09
CA ARG A 45 21.14 -26.07 14.84
C ARG A 45 20.76 -27.52 14.53
N ALA A 46 20.71 -28.38 15.55
CA ALA A 46 20.25 -29.77 15.41
C ALA A 46 18.81 -29.83 14.91
N HIS A 47 17.91 -29.05 15.52
CA HIS A 47 16.53 -28.92 15.05
C HIS A 47 16.46 -28.42 13.61
N ARG A 48 17.19 -27.35 13.25
CA ARG A 48 17.17 -26.81 11.88
C ARG A 48 17.69 -27.79 10.83
N LYS A 49 18.59 -28.71 11.20
CA LYS A 49 19.01 -29.81 10.31
C LYS A 49 17.87 -30.81 10.08
N GLN A 50 17.17 -31.20 11.14
CA GLN A 50 16.08 -32.19 11.06
C GLN A 50 14.81 -31.64 10.41
N HIS A 51 14.49 -30.36 10.66
CA HIS A 51 13.24 -29.73 10.21
C HIS A 51 13.46 -28.66 9.14
N LYS A 52 14.53 -28.78 8.35
CA LYS A 52 14.94 -27.77 7.35
C LYS A 52 13.81 -27.34 6.42
N LYS A 53 13.01 -28.28 5.90
CA LYS A 53 11.91 -27.99 4.97
C LYS A 53 10.77 -27.24 5.66
N THR A 54 10.32 -27.74 6.80
CA THR A 54 9.22 -27.17 7.59
C THR A 54 9.57 -25.81 8.17
N CYS A 55 10.81 -25.62 8.66
CA CYS A 55 11.29 -24.33 9.12
C CYS A 55 11.37 -23.31 7.97
N LYS A 56 11.82 -23.72 6.78
CA LYS A 56 11.82 -22.83 5.61
C LYS A 56 10.42 -22.42 5.18
N GLN A 57 9.48 -23.36 5.22
CA GLN A 57 8.07 -23.07 4.94
C GLN A 57 7.50 -22.10 5.98
N ARG A 58 7.76 -22.33 7.27
CA ARG A 58 7.30 -21.42 8.33
C ARG A 58 7.95 -20.04 8.26
N VAL A 59 9.19 -19.92 7.80
CA VAL A 59 9.80 -18.60 7.52
C VAL A 59 9.04 -17.86 6.42
N ALA A 60 8.60 -18.56 5.37
CA ALA A 60 7.77 -17.96 4.33
C ALA A 60 6.40 -17.57 4.90
N GLU A 61 5.72 -18.46 5.61
CA GLU A 61 4.44 -18.19 6.27
C GLU A 61 4.53 -17.03 7.28
N LEU A 62 5.59 -16.92 8.07
CA LEU A 62 5.80 -15.81 9.00
C LEU A 62 6.05 -14.49 8.27
N LYS A 63 6.74 -14.54 7.12
CA LYS A 63 6.92 -13.36 6.27
C LYS A 63 5.58 -12.94 5.66
N ASP A 64 4.75 -13.90 5.27
CA ASP A 64 3.40 -13.69 4.78
C ASP A 64 2.47 -13.18 5.90
N GLU A 65 2.48 -13.75 7.10
CA GLU A 65 1.77 -13.25 8.28
C GLU A 65 2.20 -11.82 8.63
N GLN A 66 3.49 -11.50 8.56
CA GLN A 66 4.00 -10.14 8.75
C GLN A 66 3.48 -9.19 7.66
N LEU A 67 3.46 -9.64 6.40
CA LEU A 67 2.85 -8.93 5.27
C LEU A 67 1.35 -8.66 5.51
N TYR A 68 0.60 -9.64 6.00
CA TYR A 68 -0.84 -9.52 6.29
C TYR A 68 -1.15 -8.69 7.52
N SER A 69 -0.26 -8.67 8.53
CA SER A 69 -0.46 -7.92 9.77
C SER A 69 -0.08 -6.43 9.67
N GLN A 70 0.85 -6.05 8.78
CA GLN A 70 1.35 -4.67 8.65
C GLN A 70 0.64 -3.83 7.57
N GLY A 71 -0.07 -4.46 6.62
CA GLY A 71 -0.76 -3.77 5.53
C GLY A 71 -2.23 -3.42 5.78
N LEU A 72 -2.69 -3.34 7.03
CA LEU A 72 -4.13 -3.24 7.35
C LEU A 72 -4.65 -1.79 7.48
N GLU A 73 -3.78 -0.82 7.75
CA GLU A 73 -4.18 0.58 7.92
C GLU A 73 -3.90 1.38 6.64
N ARG A 74 -4.86 2.22 6.22
CA ARG A 74 -4.63 3.14 5.11
C ARG A 74 -3.55 4.16 5.51
N PRO A 75 -2.59 4.48 4.62
CA PRO A 75 -1.60 5.52 4.89
C PRO A 75 -2.27 6.86 5.23
N GLU A 76 -1.62 7.71 6.03
CA GLU A 76 -2.16 9.04 6.35
C GLU A 76 -2.48 9.87 5.08
N GLY A 77 -1.67 9.71 4.03
CA GLY A 77 -1.85 10.38 2.73
C GLY A 77 -3.12 9.95 1.96
N ASP A 78 -3.77 8.87 2.37
CA ASP A 78 -5.02 8.41 1.78
C ASP A 78 -6.26 9.12 2.34
N PHE A 79 -6.10 9.93 3.39
CA PHE A 79 -7.17 10.70 4.00
C PHE A 79 -7.16 12.13 3.49
N CYS A 80 -8.35 12.67 3.21
CA CYS A 80 -8.46 14.06 2.83
C CYS A 80 -8.14 14.95 4.04
N PRO A 81 -7.13 15.83 4.00
CA PRO A 81 -6.70 16.58 5.18
C PRO A 81 -7.72 17.65 5.63
N ILE A 82 -8.74 17.95 4.80
CA ILE A 82 -9.80 18.92 5.12
C ILE A 82 -10.96 18.26 5.87
N CYS A 83 -11.40 17.08 5.44
CA CYS A 83 -12.56 16.39 6.02
C CYS A 83 -12.18 15.17 6.86
N THR A 84 -10.88 14.83 6.89
CA THR A 84 -10.30 13.66 7.57
C THR A 84 -10.90 12.31 7.20
N LEU A 85 -11.74 12.26 6.15
CA LEU A 85 -12.33 11.04 5.63
C LEU A 85 -11.40 10.39 4.61
N PRO A 86 -11.33 9.04 4.57
CA PRO A 86 -10.58 8.30 3.55
C PRO A 86 -11.06 8.70 2.15
N ILE A 87 -10.13 8.91 1.22
CA ILE A 87 -10.43 9.26 -0.18
C ILE A 87 -10.77 7.97 -0.94
N PRO A 88 -11.91 7.89 -1.65
CA PRO A 88 -12.27 6.69 -2.39
C PRO A 88 -11.22 6.30 -3.44
N LEU A 89 -11.04 4.98 -3.61
CA LEU A 89 -10.19 4.42 -4.64
C LEU A 89 -10.94 4.33 -5.99
N PRO A 90 -10.24 4.46 -7.13
CA PRO A 90 -8.85 4.90 -7.26
C PRO A 90 -8.72 6.41 -6.96
N MET A 91 -7.76 6.79 -6.12
CA MET A 91 -7.69 8.14 -5.55
C MET A 91 -7.60 9.24 -6.61
N GLY A 92 -6.92 8.98 -7.74
CA GLY A 92 -6.81 9.93 -8.85
C GLY A 92 -8.14 10.35 -9.48
N LYS A 93 -9.23 9.57 -9.30
CA LYS A 93 -10.58 9.92 -9.78
C LYS A 93 -11.43 10.67 -8.76
N HIS A 94 -11.00 10.69 -7.50
CA HIS A 94 -11.79 11.19 -6.37
C HIS A 94 -11.10 12.34 -5.62
N SER A 95 -9.95 12.79 -6.11
CA SER A 95 -9.13 13.81 -5.46
C SER A 95 -8.35 14.66 -6.46
N VAL A 96 -7.88 15.80 -5.99
CA VAL A 96 -6.95 16.67 -6.69
C VAL A 96 -5.68 16.80 -5.86
N LEU A 97 -4.51 16.67 -6.51
CA LEU A 97 -3.21 16.96 -5.92
C LEU A 97 -2.93 18.46 -6.08
N ASN A 98 -2.62 19.15 -4.99
CA ASN A 98 -2.31 20.56 -5.03
C ASN A 98 -0.79 20.76 -5.14
N VAL A 99 -0.29 21.21 -6.28
CA VAL A 99 1.16 21.39 -6.52
C VAL A 99 1.84 22.40 -5.57
N CYS A 100 1.07 23.30 -4.97
CA CYS A 100 1.58 24.25 -3.98
C CYS A 100 1.97 23.60 -2.65
N CYS A 101 1.28 22.55 -2.22
CA CYS A 101 1.50 21.87 -0.95
C CYS A 101 1.85 20.39 -1.06
N MET A 102 1.72 19.80 -2.25
CA MET A 102 1.71 18.35 -2.50
C MET A 102 0.67 17.58 -1.70
N GLU A 103 -0.38 18.27 -1.27
CA GLU A 103 -1.48 17.65 -0.54
C GLU A 103 -2.62 17.26 -1.47
N ARG A 104 -3.13 16.05 -1.25
CA ARG A 104 -4.26 15.49 -1.97
C ARG A 104 -5.54 15.77 -1.20
N ILE A 105 -6.46 16.52 -1.81
CA ILE A 105 -7.78 16.80 -1.22
C ILE A 105 -8.86 16.12 -2.04
N CYS A 106 -9.90 15.60 -1.39
CA CYS A 106 -11.02 15.00 -2.12
C CYS A 106 -11.79 16.06 -2.92
N HIS A 107 -12.38 15.65 -4.06
CA HIS A 107 -13.14 16.57 -4.91
C HIS A 107 -14.30 17.25 -4.19
N GLY A 108 -14.93 16.57 -3.21
CA GLY A 108 -15.98 17.15 -2.39
C GLY A 108 -15.50 18.38 -1.61
N CYS A 109 -14.34 18.31 -0.95
CA CYS A 109 -13.76 19.45 -0.26
C CYS A 109 -13.32 20.56 -1.22
N ASN A 110 -12.77 20.19 -2.38
CA ASN A 110 -12.38 21.18 -3.39
C ASN A 110 -13.58 21.98 -3.91
N ILE A 111 -14.67 21.31 -4.29
CA ILE A 111 -15.89 21.97 -4.78
C ILE A 111 -16.58 22.76 -3.67
N ALA A 112 -16.63 22.22 -2.44
CA ALA A 112 -17.18 22.96 -1.30
C ALA A 112 -16.41 24.26 -1.02
N ALA A 113 -15.09 24.27 -1.20
CA ALA A 113 -14.26 25.48 -1.11
C ALA A 113 -14.59 26.47 -2.24
N GLN A 114 -14.64 26.00 -3.49
CA GLN A 114 -14.98 26.84 -4.65
C GLN A 114 -16.37 27.48 -4.52
N ASN A 115 -17.37 26.74 -4.03
CA ASN A 115 -18.72 27.26 -3.79
C ASN A 115 -18.78 28.35 -2.72
N ARG A 116 -17.75 28.45 -1.86
CA ARG A 116 -17.59 29.53 -0.88
C ARG A 116 -16.77 30.71 -1.41
N GLY A 117 -16.48 30.74 -2.71
CA GLY A 117 -15.66 31.77 -3.35
C GLY A 117 -14.15 31.61 -3.10
N MET A 118 -13.70 30.43 -2.65
CA MET A 118 -12.29 30.12 -2.46
C MET A 118 -11.69 29.66 -3.81
N HIS A 119 -10.87 30.52 -4.40
CA HIS A 119 -10.18 30.25 -5.67
C HIS A 119 -8.66 30.08 -5.49
N ASP A 120 -8.18 30.08 -4.24
CA ASP A 120 -6.86 29.66 -3.79
C ASP A 120 -6.89 28.18 -3.35
N CYS A 121 -5.71 27.59 -3.10
CA CYS A 121 -5.60 26.23 -2.60
C CYS A 121 -6.40 26.04 -1.29
N PRO A 122 -7.38 25.13 -1.24
CA PRO A 122 -8.21 24.93 -0.06
C PRO A 122 -7.46 24.47 1.19
N PHE A 123 -6.25 23.93 1.02
CA PHE A 123 -5.41 23.47 2.13
C PHE A 123 -4.45 24.55 2.62
N CYS A 124 -3.53 25.01 1.76
CA CYS A 124 -2.47 25.94 2.17
C CYS A 124 -2.74 27.42 1.85
N ARG A 125 -3.89 27.75 1.24
CA ARG A 125 -4.28 29.11 0.83
C ARG A 125 -3.35 29.82 -0.16
N SER A 126 -2.41 29.08 -0.74
CA SER A 126 -1.59 29.60 -1.84
C SER A 126 -2.46 29.85 -3.06
N THR A 127 -2.29 31.00 -3.71
CA THR A 127 -2.99 31.31 -4.95
C THR A 127 -2.61 30.29 -6.02
N TYR A 128 -3.60 29.80 -6.78
CA TYR A 128 -3.28 28.98 -7.93
C TYR A 128 -2.50 29.80 -8.95
N PRO A 129 -1.48 29.19 -9.59
CA PRO A 129 -0.78 29.84 -10.68
C PRO A 129 -1.77 30.19 -11.80
N GLY A 130 -1.68 31.42 -12.30
CA GLY A 130 -2.55 31.91 -13.37
C GLY A 130 -2.11 31.47 -14.77
N ASN A 131 -1.02 30.69 -14.86
CA ASN A 131 -0.42 30.23 -16.11
C ASN A 131 0.34 28.90 -15.90
N ASP A 132 0.57 28.17 -16.99
CA ASP A 132 1.26 26.88 -17.00
C ASP A 132 2.76 26.96 -16.67
N ALA A 133 3.37 28.15 -16.62
CA ALA A 133 4.81 28.33 -16.37
C ALA A 133 5.15 28.34 -14.87
N ASP A 134 4.20 28.71 -14.01
CA ASP A 134 4.40 28.79 -12.57
C ASP A 134 4.29 27.41 -11.89
N GLU A 135 3.49 26.48 -12.41
CA GLU A 135 3.35 25.12 -11.84
C GLU A 135 4.67 24.33 -11.83
N PRO A 136 5.44 24.24 -12.94
CA PRO A 136 6.74 23.58 -12.93
C PRO A 136 7.71 24.19 -11.92
N ALA A 137 7.72 25.51 -11.74
CA ALA A 137 8.59 26.18 -10.78
C ALA A 137 8.25 25.80 -9.33
N MET A 138 6.96 25.69 -9.01
CA MET A 138 6.50 25.26 -7.68
C MET A 138 6.88 23.81 -7.39
N ILE A 139 6.75 22.93 -8.39
CA ILE A 139 7.16 21.52 -8.29
C ILE A 139 8.68 21.44 -8.09
N GLN A 140 9.45 22.17 -8.90
CA GLN A 140 10.92 22.16 -8.83
C GLN A 140 11.43 22.65 -7.47
N ALA A 141 10.82 23.70 -6.89
CA ALA A 141 11.17 24.19 -5.57
C ALA A 141 10.95 23.14 -4.45
N ARG A 142 10.02 22.20 -4.63
CA ARG A 142 9.78 21.08 -3.71
C ARG A 142 10.73 19.91 -3.96
N VAL A 143 11.00 19.61 -5.23
CA VAL A 143 12.01 18.63 -5.64
C VAL A 143 13.39 18.98 -5.07
N GLU A 144 13.77 20.26 -5.10
CA GLU A 144 15.01 20.76 -4.49
C GLU A 144 15.08 20.52 -2.97
N LYS A 145 13.92 20.51 -2.31
CA LYS A 145 13.78 20.21 -0.88
C LYS A 145 13.65 18.72 -0.59
N LYS A 146 13.80 17.85 -1.60
CA LYS A 146 13.68 16.39 -1.50
C LYS A 146 12.31 15.93 -1.00
N ASP A 147 11.26 16.66 -1.37
CA ASP A 147 9.86 16.24 -1.13
C ASP A 147 9.55 14.99 -1.99
N PRO A 148 9.30 13.81 -1.37
CA PRO A 148 9.10 12.56 -2.11
C PRO A 148 7.85 12.60 -3.00
N ALA A 149 6.78 13.28 -2.58
CA ALA A 149 5.56 13.40 -3.36
C ALA A 149 5.78 14.31 -4.58
N ALA A 150 6.54 15.39 -4.44
CA ALA A 150 6.89 16.26 -5.56
C ALA A 150 7.78 15.56 -6.59
N ILE A 151 8.77 14.78 -6.13
CA ILE A 151 9.66 14.00 -7.01
C ILE A 151 8.86 12.93 -7.75
N HIS A 152 7.98 12.21 -7.05
CA HIS A 152 7.06 11.24 -7.67
C HIS A 152 6.19 11.90 -8.74
N TYR A 153 5.56 13.03 -8.41
CA TYR A 153 4.69 13.77 -9.33
C TYR A 153 5.46 14.29 -10.55
N LEU A 154 6.69 14.78 -10.38
CA LEU A 154 7.55 15.15 -11.50
C LEU A 154 7.84 13.94 -12.40
N GLY A 155 8.06 12.76 -11.81
CA GLY A 155 8.16 11.50 -12.54
C GLY A 155 6.92 11.19 -13.39
N GLU A 156 5.72 11.37 -12.83
CA GLU A 156 4.47 11.23 -13.59
C GLU A 156 4.38 12.22 -14.77
N LEU A 157 4.78 13.47 -14.57
CA LEU A 157 4.80 14.47 -15.63
C LEU A 157 5.73 14.09 -16.78
N TYR A 158 6.92 13.56 -16.49
CA TYR A 158 7.80 13.01 -17.53
C TYR A 158 7.22 11.74 -18.18
N TYR A 159 6.50 10.91 -17.44
CA TYR A 159 5.90 9.69 -17.98
C TYR A 159 4.77 9.97 -18.98
N TYR A 160 3.92 10.97 -18.69
CA TYR A 160 2.77 11.33 -19.53
C TYR A 160 3.07 12.45 -20.53
N GLY A 161 4.08 13.29 -20.28
CA GLY A 161 4.37 14.51 -21.05
C GLY A 161 3.45 15.67 -20.65
N GLY A 162 3.44 16.02 -19.36
CA GLY A 162 2.60 17.09 -18.78
C GLY A 162 3.34 18.42 -18.59
N LEU A 163 2.60 19.52 -18.42
CA LEU A 163 3.13 20.87 -18.15
C LEU A 163 4.23 21.33 -19.12
N GLY A 164 4.08 21.00 -20.41
CA GLY A 164 5.06 21.34 -21.45
C GLY A 164 6.33 20.48 -21.45
N LEU A 165 6.46 19.52 -20.55
CA LEU A 165 7.56 18.55 -20.55
C LEU A 165 7.38 17.52 -21.66
N GLN A 166 8.48 17.23 -22.35
CA GLN A 166 8.51 16.12 -23.29
C GLN A 166 8.49 14.80 -22.54
N LYS A 167 7.75 13.84 -23.09
CA LYS A 167 7.64 12.51 -22.50
C LYS A 167 9.02 11.82 -22.47
N ASP A 168 9.46 11.45 -21.27
CA ASP A 168 10.69 10.70 -21.03
C ASP A 168 10.46 9.66 -19.90
N ILE A 169 10.14 8.44 -20.31
CA ILE A 169 9.85 7.35 -19.38
C ILE A 169 11.11 6.93 -18.60
N ARG A 170 12.31 7.07 -19.17
CA ARG A 170 13.55 6.70 -18.45
C ARG A 170 13.78 7.68 -17.31
N ARG A 171 13.61 8.97 -17.59
CA ARG A 171 13.68 10.02 -16.57
C ARG A 171 12.61 9.83 -15.49
N ALA A 172 11.39 9.45 -15.88
CA ALA A 172 10.33 9.13 -14.93
C ALA A 172 10.74 8.01 -13.95
N VAL A 173 11.31 6.91 -14.46
CA VAL A 173 11.77 5.80 -13.60
C VAL A 173 12.90 6.24 -12.65
N GLU A 174 13.84 7.07 -13.10
CA GLU A 174 14.89 7.61 -12.23
C GLU A 174 14.29 8.41 -11.07
N LEU A 175 13.35 9.30 -11.37
CA LEU A 175 12.66 10.10 -10.36
C LEU A 175 11.81 9.24 -9.43
N TRP A 176 11.09 8.24 -9.93
CA TRP A 176 10.36 7.30 -9.08
C TRP A 176 11.29 6.49 -8.19
N THR A 177 12.48 6.13 -8.67
CA THR A 177 13.49 5.46 -7.83
C THR A 177 13.94 6.38 -6.69
N GLU A 178 14.26 7.64 -6.99
CA GLU A 178 14.62 8.63 -5.98
C GLU A 178 13.48 8.87 -4.97
N ALA A 179 12.24 9.05 -5.46
CA ALA A 179 11.07 9.25 -4.60
C ALA A 179 10.82 8.04 -3.69
N ALA A 180 10.97 6.82 -4.22
CA ALA A 180 10.82 5.59 -3.43
C ALA A 180 11.90 5.46 -2.35
N GLU A 181 13.15 5.85 -2.64
CA GLU A 181 14.23 5.90 -1.65
C GLU A 181 13.96 6.92 -0.53
N LEU A 182 13.22 7.99 -0.85
CA LEU A 182 12.75 9.00 0.08
C LEU A 182 11.41 8.66 0.75
N GLY A 183 10.84 7.48 0.48
CA GLY A 183 9.65 6.96 1.15
C GLY A 183 8.31 7.19 0.43
N SER A 184 8.30 7.60 -0.85
CA SER A 184 7.05 7.63 -1.63
C SER A 184 6.53 6.22 -1.89
N ILE A 185 5.32 5.95 -1.41
CA ILE A 185 4.64 4.67 -1.56
C ILE A 185 4.10 4.53 -2.98
N GLU A 186 3.58 5.61 -3.56
CA GLU A 186 3.09 5.67 -4.94
C GLU A 186 4.22 5.39 -5.94
N ALA A 187 5.41 5.94 -5.70
CA ALA A 187 6.57 5.68 -6.54
C ALA A 187 6.99 4.19 -6.53
N LEU A 188 6.86 3.50 -5.40
CA LEU A 188 7.08 2.05 -5.34
C LEU A 188 6.07 1.29 -6.22
N PHE A 189 4.80 1.67 -6.19
CA PHE A 189 3.79 1.06 -7.06
C PHE A 189 4.06 1.30 -8.55
N ASP A 190 4.44 2.53 -8.91
CA ASP A 190 4.77 2.90 -10.29
C ASP A 190 6.03 2.22 -10.82
N LEU A 191 7.05 2.04 -9.97
CA LEU A 191 8.21 1.21 -10.30
C LEU A 191 7.80 -0.24 -10.56
N GLY A 192 6.92 -0.80 -9.74
CA GLY A 192 6.35 -2.14 -9.97
C GLY A 192 5.67 -2.24 -11.34
N ASN A 193 4.86 -1.23 -11.70
CA ASN A 193 4.23 -1.15 -13.01
C ASN A 193 5.25 -1.00 -14.16
N ALA A 194 6.28 -0.19 -13.99
CA ALA A 194 7.34 0.01 -14.97
C ALA A 194 8.10 -1.29 -15.26
N TYR A 195 8.48 -2.05 -14.22
CA TYR A 195 9.14 -3.34 -14.36
C TYR A 195 8.22 -4.44 -14.93
N ARG A 196 6.93 -4.43 -14.60
CA ARG A 196 5.94 -5.36 -15.19
C ARG A 196 5.84 -5.17 -16.70
N LYS A 197 5.72 -3.91 -17.14
CA LYS A 197 5.45 -3.57 -18.55
C LYS A 197 6.72 -3.36 -19.37
N GLY A 198 7.88 -3.21 -18.72
CA GLY A 198 9.13 -2.85 -19.38
C GLY A 198 9.17 -1.40 -19.87
N TYR A 199 8.56 -0.49 -19.13
CA TYR A 199 8.50 0.94 -19.47
C TYR A 199 9.72 1.65 -18.89
N GLY A 200 10.59 2.18 -19.75
CA GLY A 200 11.84 2.85 -19.33
C GLY A 200 12.91 1.89 -18.79
N VAL A 201 12.53 0.67 -18.40
CA VAL A 201 13.39 -0.39 -17.88
C VAL A 201 13.20 -1.70 -18.63
N LYS A 202 14.17 -2.61 -18.49
CA LYS A 202 13.99 -3.98 -18.95
C LYS A 202 12.90 -4.66 -18.11
N ARG A 203 11.93 -5.29 -18.79
CA ARG A 203 10.86 -6.04 -18.14
C ARG A 203 11.42 -7.09 -17.18
N ASP A 204 10.95 -7.06 -15.94
CA ASP A 204 11.35 -7.97 -14.86
C ASP A 204 10.19 -8.15 -13.88
N MET A 205 9.50 -9.28 -14.00
CA MET A 205 8.35 -9.58 -13.14
C MET A 205 8.74 -9.81 -11.68
N ALA A 206 9.95 -10.31 -11.41
CA ALA A 206 10.39 -10.56 -10.03
C ALA A 206 10.62 -9.24 -9.30
N LYS A 207 11.24 -8.26 -9.97
CA LYS A 207 11.36 -6.90 -9.44
C LYS A 207 10.02 -6.19 -9.32
N ALA A 208 9.12 -6.38 -10.28
CA ALA A 208 7.78 -5.81 -10.20
C ALA A 208 7.04 -6.26 -8.93
N VAL A 209 7.07 -7.57 -8.65
CA VAL A 209 6.51 -8.14 -7.41
C VAL A 209 7.21 -7.58 -6.18
N GLU A 210 8.54 -7.49 -6.18
CA GLU A 210 9.28 -6.90 -5.04
C GLU A 210 8.82 -5.48 -4.71
N PHE A 211 8.66 -4.62 -5.72
CA PHE A 211 8.20 -3.24 -5.55
C PHE A 211 6.75 -3.16 -5.08
N TRP A 212 5.83 -3.93 -5.69
CA TRP A 212 4.44 -3.97 -5.22
C TRP A 212 4.32 -4.54 -3.81
N THR A 213 5.12 -5.54 -3.45
CA THR A 213 5.15 -6.07 -2.08
C THR A 213 5.58 -4.99 -1.09
N LYS A 214 6.63 -4.22 -1.41
CA LYS A 214 7.07 -3.09 -0.56
C LYS A 214 6.00 -2.00 -0.43
N ALA A 215 5.28 -1.69 -1.50
CA ALA A 215 4.20 -0.71 -1.47
C ALA A 215 2.98 -1.23 -0.68
N ALA A 216 2.62 -2.50 -0.85
CA ALA A 216 1.54 -3.15 -0.10
C ALA A 216 1.84 -3.22 1.41
N MET A 217 3.09 -3.54 1.78
CA MET A 217 3.56 -3.50 3.18
C MET A 217 3.43 -2.12 3.83
N GLN A 218 3.48 -1.07 3.02
CA GLN A 218 3.32 0.31 3.47
C GLN A 218 1.88 0.82 3.31
N GLY A 219 0.91 -0.07 3.03
CA GLY A 219 -0.51 0.27 2.99
C GLY A 219 -1.04 0.71 1.63
N HIS A 220 -0.26 0.66 0.54
CA HIS A 220 -0.77 1.05 -0.79
C HIS A 220 -1.93 0.15 -1.23
N ALA A 221 -3.10 0.76 -1.45
CA ALA A 221 -4.33 0.03 -1.73
C ALA A 221 -4.23 -0.84 -3.01
N GLU A 222 -3.85 -0.22 -4.13
CA GLU A 222 -3.80 -0.86 -5.45
C GLU A 222 -2.62 -1.86 -5.60
N SER A 223 -1.61 -1.78 -4.72
CA SER A 223 -0.47 -2.70 -4.79
C SER A 223 -0.84 -4.09 -4.27
N SER A 224 -1.77 -4.15 -3.31
CA SER A 224 -2.31 -5.40 -2.81
C SER A 224 -3.26 -6.06 -3.81
N GLU A 225 -3.94 -5.30 -4.67
CA GLU A 225 -4.74 -5.85 -5.77
C GLU A 225 -3.87 -6.44 -6.88
N ALA A 226 -2.69 -5.86 -7.10
CA ALA A 226 -1.68 -6.40 -8.02
C ALA A 226 -1.04 -7.72 -7.53
N LEU A 227 -1.28 -8.13 -6.29
CA LEU A 227 -0.79 -9.37 -5.67
C LEU A 227 -1.96 -10.35 -5.43
N PRO A 228 -2.03 -11.49 -6.15
CA PRO A 228 -3.17 -12.43 -6.07
C PRO A 228 -3.46 -12.99 -4.66
N ASP A 229 -2.48 -13.02 -3.77
CA ASP A 229 -2.58 -13.63 -2.43
C ASP A 229 -3.05 -12.65 -1.33
N LEU A 230 -3.03 -11.33 -1.57
CA LEU A 230 -3.45 -10.28 -0.60
C LEU A 230 -4.95 -9.98 -0.58
N ARG A 231 -5.75 -10.82 -1.24
CA ARG A 231 -7.12 -10.53 -1.68
C ARG A 231 -8.22 -10.64 -0.64
N GLU A 232 -7.97 -11.14 0.56
CA GLU A 232 -9.09 -11.46 1.46
C GLU A 232 -9.75 -10.24 2.14
N ASN A 233 -9.25 -8.99 2.03
CA ASN A 233 -9.81 -7.90 2.85
C ASN A 233 -9.72 -6.45 2.33
N ARG A 234 -10.01 -6.14 1.04
CA ARG A 234 -10.05 -4.72 0.62
C ARG A 234 -11.26 -4.36 -0.23
N GLY A 235 -11.95 -3.29 0.16
CA GLY A 235 -13.15 -2.79 -0.50
C GLY A 235 -12.87 -1.82 -1.64
N ASP A 236 -13.06 -2.29 -2.87
CA ASP A 236 -13.22 -1.52 -4.10
C ASP A 236 -14.36 -2.14 -4.94
N LYS A 237 -14.89 -1.41 -5.92
CA LYS A 237 -15.93 -1.91 -6.84
C LYS A 237 -15.44 -3.10 -7.68
N GLU A 238 -14.15 -3.18 -8.01
CA GLU A 238 -13.57 -4.41 -8.58
C GLU A 238 -13.40 -5.53 -7.54
N SER A 239 -13.25 -5.19 -6.25
CA SER A 239 -13.25 -6.15 -5.16
C SER A 239 -14.58 -6.88 -5.03
N LEU A 240 -15.72 -6.21 -5.23
CA LEU A 240 -17.03 -6.88 -5.18
C LEU A 240 -17.16 -7.96 -6.26
N GLU A 241 -16.75 -7.65 -7.49
CA GLU A 241 -16.79 -8.62 -8.60
C GLU A 241 -15.77 -9.74 -8.38
N THR A 242 -14.65 -9.43 -7.75
CA THR A 242 -13.61 -10.39 -7.33
C THR A 242 -14.09 -11.32 -6.21
N ILE A 243 -14.74 -10.78 -5.17
CA ILE A 243 -15.35 -11.50 -4.04
C ILE A 243 -16.45 -12.43 -4.57
N LYS A 244 -17.27 -11.94 -5.51
CA LYS A 244 -18.30 -12.72 -6.22
C LYS A 244 -17.70 -13.84 -7.07
N ASN A 245 -16.62 -13.58 -7.80
CA ASN A 245 -15.95 -14.59 -8.62
C ASN A 245 -15.26 -15.68 -7.78
N LEU A 246 -14.71 -15.34 -6.60
CA LEU A 246 -14.12 -16.30 -5.66
C LEU A 246 -15.16 -17.26 -5.06
N PHE A 247 -16.32 -16.72 -4.68
CA PHE A 247 -17.44 -17.52 -4.20
C PHE A 247 -18.02 -18.41 -5.31
N MET A 248 -18.24 -17.87 -6.51
CA MET A 248 -18.71 -18.66 -7.65
C MET A 248 -17.69 -19.71 -8.11
N GLY A 249 -16.39 -19.47 -7.90
CA GLY A 249 -15.31 -20.42 -8.19
C GLY A 249 -15.12 -21.50 -7.12
N GLY A 250 -15.87 -21.47 -6.01
CA GLY A 250 -15.77 -22.44 -4.91
C GLY A 250 -14.51 -22.33 -4.06
N ILE A 251 -13.76 -21.23 -4.20
CA ILE A 251 -12.51 -20.97 -3.47
C ILE A 251 -12.79 -20.36 -2.09
N ALA A 252 -13.85 -19.57 -1.97
CA ALA A 252 -14.27 -18.91 -0.72
C ALA A 252 -15.53 -19.55 -0.14
N THR A 253 -15.58 -19.71 1.19
CA THR A 253 -16.78 -20.18 1.90
C THR A 253 -17.86 -19.11 1.96
N LYS A 254 -19.09 -19.51 2.31
CA LYS A 254 -20.22 -18.59 2.46
C LYS A 254 -19.98 -17.56 3.57
N GLU A 255 -19.29 -17.99 4.63
CA GLU A 255 -18.92 -17.16 5.78
C GLU A 255 -17.87 -16.12 5.39
N GLN A 256 -16.81 -16.53 4.69
CA GLN A 256 -15.77 -15.63 4.18
C GLN A 256 -16.35 -14.61 3.18
N PHE A 257 -17.27 -15.05 2.32
CA PHE A 257 -17.96 -14.15 1.38
C PHE A 257 -18.84 -13.12 2.11
N ALA A 258 -19.54 -13.52 3.17
CA ALA A 258 -20.38 -12.63 3.96
C ALA A 258 -19.55 -11.60 4.76
N GLU A 259 -18.42 -12.02 5.32
CA GLU A 259 -17.48 -11.15 6.04
C GLU A 259 -16.85 -10.12 5.09
N ALA A 260 -16.36 -10.56 3.92
CA ALA A 260 -15.80 -9.68 2.90
C ALA A 260 -16.82 -8.67 2.36
N LEU A 261 -18.08 -9.09 2.16
CA LEU A 261 -19.17 -8.18 1.78
C LEU A 261 -19.47 -7.15 2.85
N LYS A 262 -19.44 -7.55 4.13
CA LYS A 262 -19.67 -6.63 5.25
C LYS A 262 -18.53 -5.62 5.37
N GLY A 263 -17.28 -6.06 5.30
CA GLY A 263 -16.12 -5.16 5.28
C GLY A 263 -16.14 -4.17 4.09
N TYR A 264 -16.59 -4.63 2.91
CA TYR A 264 -16.83 -3.74 1.76
C TYR A 264 -17.92 -2.70 2.06
N GLN A 265 -19.04 -3.11 2.65
CA GLN A 265 -20.12 -2.19 3.00
C GLN A 265 -19.68 -1.16 4.04
N ASP A 266 -19.00 -1.59 5.11
CA ASP A 266 -18.49 -0.72 6.16
C ASP A 266 -17.50 0.31 5.59
N ALA A 267 -16.56 -0.13 4.74
CA ALA A 267 -15.64 0.76 4.04
C ALA A 267 -16.36 1.77 3.12
N VAL A 268 -17.40 1.34 2.39
CA VAL A 268 -18.22 2.22 1.55
C VAL A 268 -18.96 3.27 2.39
N GLU A 269 -19.51 2.87 3.54
CA GLU A 269 -20.18 3.80 4.46
C GLU A 269 -19.19 4.83 5.03
N GLU A 270 -18.00 4.42 5.45
CA GLU A 270 -16.94 5.33 5.94
C GLU A 270 -16.49 6.36 4.90
N MET A 271 -16.64 6.04 3.62
CA MET A 271 -16.26 6.92 2.49
C MET A 271 -17.37 7.90 2.06
N LYS A 272 -18.60 7.78 2.58
CA LYS A 272 -19.73 8.62 2.17
C LYS A 272 -19.56 10.08 2.58
N SER A 273 -19.86 10.98 1.66
CA SER A 273 -19.94 12.42 1.92
C SER A 273 -20.87 13.07 0.91
N GLN A 274 -21.83 13.86 1.41
CA GLN A 274 -22.77 14.59 0.56
C GLN A 274 -22.04 15.48 -0.46
N GLN A 275 -20.94 16.14 -0.05
CA GLN A 275 -20.15 16.97 -0.94
C GLN A 275 -19.44 16.15 -2.03
N ARG A 276 -19.03 14.90 -1.74
CA ARG A 276 -18.47 13.99 -2.75
C ARG A 276 -19.54 13.50 -3.72
N ASP A 277 -20.75 13.23 -3.24
CA ASP A 277 -21.89 12.84 -4.09
C ASP A 277 -22.29 13.98 -5.04
N GLU A 278 -22.31 15.21 -4.53
CA GLU A 278 -22.49 16.42 -5.34
C GLU A 278 -21.37 16.58 -6.36
N ALA A 279 -20.11 16.39 -5.95
CA ALA A 279 -18.95 16.45 -6.85
C ALA A 279 -19.03 15.46 -8.01
N MET A 280 -19.42 14.20 -7.75
CA MET A 280 -19.60 13.19 -8.80
C MET A 280 -20.69 13.59 -9.80
N LYS A 281 -21.81 14.17 -9.33
CA LYS A 281 -22.87 14.68 -10.21
C LYS A 281 -22.37 15.81 -11.11
N PHE A 282 -21.56 16.73 -10.59
CA PHE A 282 -20.95 17.80 -11.38
C PHE A 282 -19.95 17.26 -12.43
N GLY A 283 -19.09 16.30 -12.06
CA GLY A 283 -18.14 15.67 -12.99
C GLY A 283 -18.81 14.94 -14.16
N HIS A 284 -19.91 14.22 -13.90
CA HIS A 284 -20.71 13.56 -14.94
C HIS A 284 -21.40 14.54 -15.93
N LEU A 285 -21.66 15.78 -15.52
CA LEU A 285 -22.26 16.80 -16.38
C LEU A 285 -21.22 17.47 -17.29
N LEU A 286 -19.96 17.56 -16.86
CA LEU A 286 -18.85 18.13 -17.65
C LEU A 286 -18.26 17.13 -18.67
N GLY A 287 -18.32 15.82 -18.41
CA GLY A 287 -17.88 14.77 -19.33
C GLY A 287 -18.85 14.43 -20.47
N LYS A 288 -19.90 15.24 -20.68
CA LYS A 288 -20.90 15.12 -21.78
C LYS A 288 -20.74 16.20 -22.87
N LYS A 289 -19.61 16.90 -22.93
CA LYS A 289 -19.27 17.85 -23.99
C LYS A 289 -18.20 17.30 -24.91
#